data_AF-A0A7V9R366-F1
#
_entry.id   AF-A0A7V9R366-F1
#
_cell.length_a   1.000
_cell.length_b   1.000
_cell.length_c   1.000
_cell.angle_alpha   90.00
_cell.angle_beta   90.00
_cell.angle_gamma   90.00
#
_symmetry.space_group_name_H-M   'P 1'
#
loop_
_entity.id
_entity.type
_entity.pdbx_description
1 polymer ?
#
loop_
_entity_poly.entity_id
_entity_poly.type
_entity_poly.pdbx_seq_one_letter_code
_entity_poly.pdbx_strand_id
1 'polypeptide(L)' 'MTGQSVRTMRRRITEGSLPAYRFGSRRIRVTLDGLQALGRRIRTVSDP' A
#
# COMPACT_ATOMS: atom_id res chain seq x y z
N MET A 1 -11.47 0.88 -1.79
CA MET A 1 -10.52 1.10 -2.92
C MET A 1 -9.59 2.24 -2.52
N THR A 2 -8.27 2.04 -2.49
CA THR A 2 -7.29 2.93 -1.83
C THR A 2 -6.75 4.08 -2.69
N GLY A 3 -7.32 4.35 -3.87
CA GLY A 3 -7.00 5.53 -4.70
C GLY A 3 -5.57 5.63 -5.24
N GLN A 4 -4.72 4.61 -5.07
CA GLN A 4 -3.32 4.64 -5.48
C GLN A 4 -3.10 3.98 -6.84
N SER A 5 -2.23 4.59 -7.67
CA SER A 5 -1.84 4.01 -8.96
C SER A 5 -0.99 2.73 -8.80
N VAL A 6 -1.06 1.83 -9.78
CA VAL A 6 -0.20 0.63 -9.84
C VAL A 6 1.29 0.98 -9.83
N ARG A 7 1.67 2.08 -10.48
CA ARG A 7 3.06 2.56 -10.51
C ARG A 7 3.56 2.92 -9.11
N THR A 8 2.74 3.65 -8.34
CA THR A 8 3.05 4.00 -6.94
C THR A 8 3.19 2.75 -6.09
N MET A 9 2.30 1.78 -6.26
CA MET A 9 2.35 0.50 -5.54
C MET A 9 3.66 -0.25 -5.82
N ARG A 10 4.04 -0.40 -7.10
CA ARG A 10 5.30 -1.07 -7.48
C ARG A 10 6.52 -0.37 -6.93
N ARG A 11 6.55 0.97 -6.95
CA ARG A 11 7.65 1.75 -6.38
C ARG A 11 7.81 1.44 -4.89
N ARG A 12 6.72 1.46 -4.12
CA ARG A 12 6.76 1.14 -2.68
C ARG A 12 7.21 -0.29 -2.39
N ILE A 13 6.85 -1.25 -3.26
CA ILE A 13 7.33 -2.63 -3.16
C ILE A 13 8.85 -2.68 -3.39
N THR A 14 9.35 -2.00 -4.43
CA THR A 14 10.80 -1.90 -4.69
C THR A 14 11.56 -1.22 -3.56
N GLU A 15 10.98 -0.17 -2.97
CA GLU A 15 11.53 0.55 -1.81
C GLU A 15 11.44 -0.26 -0.49
N GLY A 16 10.72 -1.38 -0.47
CA GLY A 16 10.52 -2.21 0.73
C GLY A 16 9.47 -1.68 1.71
N SER A 17 8.81 -0.56 1.40
CA SER A 17 7.78 0.04 2.27
C SER A 17 6.41 -0.62 2.16
N LEU A 18 6.18 -1.43 1.12
CA LEU A 18 4.96 -2.21 0.94
C LEU A 18 5.30 -3.69 0.78
N PRO A 19 5.03 -4.55 1.79
CA PRO A 19 5.27 -5.97 1.68
C PRO A 19 4.39 -6.58 0.58
N ALA A 20 5.01 -7.42 -0.24
CA ALA A 20 4.37 -8.08 -1.36
C ALA A 20 4.92 -9.48 -1.56
N TYR A 21 4.12 -10.36 -2.15
CA TYR A 21 4.53 -11.71 -2.52
C TYR A 21 4.12 -12.04 -3.96
N ARG A 22 4.83 -12.99 -4.56
CA ARG A 22 4.52 -13.48 -5.91
C ARG A 22 3.44 -14.53 -5.85
N PHE A 23 2.50 -14.46 -6.78
CA PHE A 23 1.48 -15.49 -7.00
C PHE A 23 1.60 -15.99 -8.44
N GLY A 24 2.38 -17.05 -8.63
CA GLY A 24 2.78 -17.55 -9.95
C GLY A 24 3.84 -16.68 -10.62
N SER A 25 3.99 -16.86 -11.93
CA SER A 25 5.12 -16.30 -12.70
C SER A 25 5.07 -14.77 -12.86
N ARG A 26 3.88 -14.15 -12.85
CA ARG A 26 3.73 -12.72 -13.19
C ARG A 26 2.93 -11.89 -12.20
N ARG A 27 2.07 -12.49 -11.36
CA ARG A 27 1.19 -11.71 -10.47
C ARG A 27 1.91 -11.40 -9.15
N ILE A 28 1.73 -10.17 -8.68
CA ILE A 28 2.21 -9.72 -7.38
C ILE A 28 0.98 -9.38 -6.53
N ARG A 29 0.98 -9.80 -5.28
CA ARG A 29 -0.08 -9.56 -4.31
C ARG A 29 0.48 -8.76 -3.14
N VAL A 30 -0.38 -7.95 -2.53
CA VAL A 30 -0.11 -7.19 -1.31
C VAL A 30 -1.23 -7.49 -0.32
N THR A 31 -0.93 -7.42 0.97
CA THR A 31 -1.96 -7.51 2.02
C THR A 31 -2.77 -6.22 2.07
N LEU A 32 -4.09 -6.33 2.22
CA LEU A 32 -4.96 -5.16 2.34
C LEU A 32 -4.56 -4.29 3.55
N ASP A 33 -4.24 -4.91 4.68
CA ASP A 33 -3.85 -4.21 5.90
C ASP A 33 -2.56 -3.42 5.71
N GLY A 34 -1.53 -4.06 5.14
CA GLY A 34 -0.28 -3.37 4.79
C GLY A 34 -0.50 -2.19 3.83
N LEU A 35 -1.44 -2.31 2.90
CA LEU A 35 -1.80 -1.21 2.00
C LEU A 35 -2.56 -0.08 2.71
N GLN A 36 -3.46 -0.41 3.64
CA GLN A 36 -4.19 0.58 4.42
C GLN A 36 -3.27 1.31 5.43
N ALA A 37 -2.31 0.60 6.02
CA ALA A 37 -1.32 1.17 6.93
C ALA A 37 -0.45 2.26 6.28
N LEU A 38 -0.25 2.21 4.95
CA LEU A 38 0.42 3.29 4.21
C LEU A 38 -0.38 4.61 4.21
N GLY A 39 -1.70 4.52 4.36
CA GLY A 39 -2.59 5.67 4.44
C GLY A 39 -2.71 6.15 5.88
N ARG A 40 -1.67 6.82 6.40
CA ARG A 40 -1.79 7.48 7.70
C ARG A 40 -2.85 8.58 7.62
N ARG A 41 -3.91 8.46 8.43
CA ARG A 41 -4.90 9.54 8.58
C ARG A 41 -4.21 10.78 9.15
N ILE A 42 -4.36 11.90 8.46
CA ILE A 42 -3.95 13.20 8.97
C ILE A 42 -5.03 13.64 9.96
N ARG A 43 -4.65 13.89 11.22
CA ARG A 43 -5.58 14.43 12.23
C ARG A 43 -5.97 15.84 11.83
N THR A 44 -7.26 16.13 11.86
CA THR A 44 -7.76 17.50 11.81
C THR A 44 -7.85 18.05 13.23
N VAL A 45 -7.77 19.37 13.40
CA VAL A 45 -7.67 20.08 14.70
C VAL A 45 -8.88 19.83 15.63
N SER A 46 -9.92 19.13 15.16
CA SER A 46 -11.17 18.87 15.89
C SER A 46 -11.47 17.38 16.11
N ASP A 47 -10.53 16.46 15.87
CA ASP A 47 -10.72 15.07 16.36
C ASP A 47 -10.70 15.10 17.91
N PRO A 48 -11.74 14.63 18.61
CA PRO A 48 -11.87 14.69 20.08
C PRO A 48 -10.81 13.86 20.83
#